data_AF-A0A8E2QW28-F1
#
_entry.id   AF-A0A8E2QW28-F1
#
_cell.length_a   1.000
_cell.length_b   1.000
_cell.length_c   1.000
_cell.angle_alpha   90.00
_cell.angle_beta   90.00
_cell.angle_gamma   90.00
#
_symmetry.space_group_name_H-M   'P 1'
#
loop_
_entity.id
_entity.type
_entity.pdbx_description
1 polymer ?
#
loop_
_entity_poly.entity_id
_entity_poly.type
_entity_poly.pdbx_seq_one_letter_code
_entity_poly.pdbx_strand_id
1 'polypeptide(L)'
;MLKDSTQKTNSHNNKASNFERETLQKVTTYKSAKKLRYYDYLIVLVISLSYIGLTFLIDHLINKSTKNYWEYLITSGFIVLSICWVILGLMRSRMSLRYHNNKLQRYQPTFSPQEGLNRRISKIVLLISLVLLMCSIVLWTCKFII
;
A
#
# COMPACT_ATOMS: atom_id res chain seq x y z
N MET A 1 27.55 -34.16 -37.48
CA MET A 1 26.24 -34.59 -36.93
C MET A 1 26.20 -34.65 -35.39
N LEU A 2 27.20 -35.22 -34.67
CA LEU A 2 27.19 -35.27 -33.19
C LEU A 2 27.50 -33.93 -32.48
N LYS A 3 28.11 -32.96 -33.17
CA LYS A 3 28.46 -31.64 -32.63
C LYS A 3 27.26 -30.67 -32.57
N ASP A 4 26.31 -30.83 -33.49
CA ASP A 4 25.12 -29.96 -33.56
C ASP A 4 24.07 -30.31 -32.49
N SER A 5 23.94 -31.59 -32.12
CA SER A 5 23.01 -32.02 -31.07
C SER A 5 23.46 -31.58 -29.67
N THR A 6 24.76 -31.60 -29.39
CA THR A 6 25.36 -31.11 -28.14
C THR A 6 25.31 -29.59 -28.02
N GLN A 7 25.45 -28.86 -29.13
CA GLN A 7 25.33 -27.40 -29.12
C GLN A 7 23.87 -26.96 -28.91
N LYS A 8 22.90 -27.71 -29.45
CA LYS A 8 21.46 -27.45 -29.28
C LYS A 8 20.96 -27.73 -27.86
N THR A 9 21.45 -28.78 -27.20
CA THR A 9 21.13 -29.06 -25.78
C THR A 9 21.73 -28.04 -24.82
N ASN A 10 22.98 -27.61 -25.07
CA ASN A 10 23.61 -26.55 -24.28
C ASN A 10 22.89 -25.19 -24.44
N SER A 11 22.42 -24.87 -25.65
CA SER A 11 21.62 -23.67 -25.90
C SER A 11 20.25 -23.71 -25.21
N HIS A 12 19.56 -24.86 -25.20
CA HIS A 12 18.28 -25.03 -24.50
C HIS A 12 18.43 -24.92 -22.97
N ASN A 13 19.47 -25.53 -22.40
CA ASN A 13 19.75 -25.45 -20.95
C ASN A 13 20.12 -24.02 -20.52
N ASN A 14 20.87 -23.30 -21.36
CA ASN A 14 21.18 -21.89 -21.11
C ASN A 14 19.93 -21.00 -21.20
N LYS A 15 19.00 -21.26 -22.13
CA LYS A 15 17.73 -20.53 -22.22
C LYS A 15 16.81 -20.80 -21.02
N ALA A 16 16.69 -22.06 -20.59
CA ALA A 16 15.88 -22.43 -19.44
C ALA A 16 16.42 -21.80 -18.14
N SER A 17 17.72 -21.89 -17.89
CA SER A 17 18.36 -21.29 -16.71
C SER A 17 18.30 -19.76 -16.71
N ASN A 18 18.40 -19.10 -17.88
CA ASN A 18 18.21 -17.66 -17.98
C ASN A 18 16.77 -17.23 -17.68
N PHE A 19 15.77 -17.98 -18.14
CA PHE A 19 14.36 -17.71 -17.84
C PHE A 19 14.04 -17.89 -16.34
N GLU A 20 14.59 -18.91 -15.70
CA GLU A 20 14.49 -19.11 -14.26
C GLU A 20 15.13 -17.96 -13.47
N ARG A 21 16.32 -17.50 -13.87
CA ARG A 21 16.97 -16.35 -13.24
C ARG A 21 16.15 -15.07 -13.39
N GLU A 22 15.59 -14.80 -14.58
CA GLU A 22 14.78 -13.62 -14.82
C GLU A 22 13.47 -13.62 -14.01
N THR A 23 12.81 -14.79 -13.90
CA THR A 23 11.60 -14.95 -13.09
C THR A 23 11.89 -14.82 -11.60
N LEU A 24 12.98 -15.43 -11.11
CA LEU A 24 13.43 -15.26 -9.72
C LEU A 24 13.81 -13.80 -9.40
N GLN A 25 14.45 -13.09 -10.35
CA GLN A 25 14.77 -11.68 -10.19
C GLN A 25 13.50 -10.81 -10.12
N LYS A 26 12.48 -11.09 -10.94
CA LYS A 26 11.18 -10.40 -10.86
C LYS A 26 10.48 -10.66 -9.53
N VAL A 27 10.46 -11.90 -9.06
CA VAL A 27 9.85 -12.28 -7.76
C VAL A 27 10.56 -11.61 -6.59
N THR A 28 11.89 -11.61 -6.57
CA THR A 28 12.68 -11.00 -5.49
C THR A 28 12.53 -9.47 -5.48
N THR A 29 12.52 -8.83 -6.65
CA THR A 29 12.28 -7.38 -6.79
C THR A 29 10.85 -7.01 -6.38
N TYR A 30 9.86 -7.82 -6.74
CA TYR A 30 8.48 -7.64 -6.27
C TYR A 30 8.36 -7.77 -4.75
N LYS A 31 8.99 -8.81 -4.17
CA LYS A 31 8.96 -9.07 -2.72
C LYS A 31 9.63 -7.93 -1.95
N SER A 32 10.73 -7.40 -2.44
CA SER A 32 11.42 -6.26 -1.83
C SER A 32 10.62 -4.96 -1.93
N ALA A 33 9.96 -4.70 -3.08
CA ALA A 33 9.11 -3.53 -3.27
C ALA A 33 7.82 -3.55 -2.42
N LYS A 34 7.25 -4.73 -2.18
CA LYS A 34 6.02 -4.95 -1.38
C LYS A 34 6.25 -4.84 0.14
N LYS A 35 7.49 -5.05 0.61
CA LYS A 35 7.83 -5.07 2.03
C LYS A 35 7.81 -3.64 2.59
N LEU A 36 7.18 -3.47 3.76
CA LEU A 36 7.30 -2.21 4.51
C LEU A 36 8.72 -2.10 5.04
N ARG A 37 9.33 -0.94 4.85
CA ARG A 37 10.63 -0.61 5.42
C ARG A 37 10.42 0.13 6.74
N TYR A 38 11.42 0.11 7.62
CA TYR A 38 11.37 0.83 8.89
C TYR A 38 11.04 2.32 8.73
N TYR A 39 11.58 2.96 7.69
CA TYR A 39 11.27 4.36 7.36
C TYR A 39 9.80 4.61 7.03
N ASP A 40 9.05 3.63 6.53
CA ASP A 40 7.61 3.81 6.27
C ASP A 40 6.83 3.97 7.57
N TYR A 41 7.24 3.27 8.64
CA TYR A 41 6.60 3.40 9.94
C TYR A 41 6.87 4.79 10.55
N LEU A 42 8.08 5.32 10.35
CA LEU A 42 8.40 6.69 10.74
C LEU A 42 7.53 7.70 9.97
N ILE A 43 7.36 7.50 8.66
CA ILE A 43 6.48 8.34 7.83
C ILE A 43 5.03 8.28 8.33
N VAL A 44 4.51 7.08 8.62
CA VAL A 44 3.15 6.92 9.19
C VAL A 44 3.01 7.73 10.48
N LEU A 45 3.97 7.61 11.40
CA LEU A 45 3.95 8.31 12.68
C LEU A 45 3.98 9.84 12.49
N VAL A 46 4.88 10.34 11.65
CA VAL A 46 5.02 11.78 11.39
C VAL A 46 3.77 12.35 10.72
N ILE A 47 3.21 11.66 9.73
CA ILE A 47 1.98 12.10 9.06
C ILE A 47 0.81 12.11 10.06
N SER A 48 0.63 11.04 10.84
CA SER A 48 -0.43 10.99 11.84
C SER A 48 -0.29 12.10 12.90
N LEU A 49 0.92 12.33 13.44
CA LEU A 49 1.16 13.41 14.39
C LEU A 49 0.92 14.79 13.78
N SER A 50 1.39 15.02 12.55
CA SER A 50 1.14 16.28 11.85
C SER A 50 -0.36 16.53 11.64
N TYR A 51 -1.13 15.49 11.32
CA TYR A 51 -2.58 15.61 11.14
C TYR A 51 -3.28 15.95 12.47
N ILE A 52 -2.90 15.28 13.57
CA ILE A 52 -3.43 15.56 14.90
C ILE A 52 -3.06 16.98 15.36
N GLY A 53 -1.82 17.41 15.11
CA GLY A 53 -1.36 18.77 15.42
C GLY A 53 -2.11 19.83 14.61
N LEU A 54 -2.35 19.59 13.33
CA LEU A 54 -3.14 20.47 12.47
C LEU A 54 -4.60 20.54 12.91
N THR A 55 -5.23 19.41 13.23
CA THR A 55 -6.63 19.43 13.71
C THR A 55 -6.75 20.14 15.05
N PHE A 56 -5.77 20.00 15.95
CA PHE A 56 -5.71 20.75 17.19
C PHE A 56 -5.56 22.26 16.96
N LEU A 57 -4.66 22.67 16.06
CA LEU A 57 -4.49 24.08 15.69
C LEU A 57 -5.75 24.69 15.07
N ILE A 58 -6.41 23.94 14.17
CA ILE A 58 -7.67 24.37 13.53
C ILE A 58 -8.77 24.53 14.59
N ASP A 59 -8.92 23.55 15.49
CA ASP A 59 -9.87 23.65 16.58
C ASP A 59 -9.59 24.87 17.46
N HIS A 60 -8.34 25.08 17.87
CA HIS A 60 -7.95 26.24 18.69
C HIS A 60 -8.22 27.60 18.01
N LEU A 61 -7.97 27.70 16.69
CA LEU A 61 -8.19 28.95 15.95
C LEU A 61 -9.68 29.26 15.74
N ILE A 62 -10.49 28.22 15.56
CA ILE A 62 -11.95 28.33 15.32
C ILE A 62 -12.72 28.46 16.64
N ASN A 63 -12.23 27.87 17.74
CA ASN A 63 -12.89 27.90 19.03
C ASN A 63 -12.77 29.25 19.73
N LYS A 64 -13.72 30.14 19.41
CA LYS A 64 -14.28 31.11 20.37
C LYS A 64 -15.58 30.62 21.03
N SER A 65 -16.04 29.40 20.73
CA SER A 65 -17.34 28.87 21.16
C SER A 65 -17.20 27.47 21.78
N THR A 66 -18.14 27.06 22.61
CA THR A 66 -18.08 25.92 23.55
C THR A 66 -18.22 24.52 22.92
N LYS A 67 -18.01 24.36 21.61
CA LYS A 67 -18.20 23.07 20.92
C LYS A 67 -16.86 22.44 20.55
N ASN A 68 -16.66 21.19 20.95
CA ASN A 68 -15.47 20.40 20.61
C ASN A 68 -15.54 19.95 19.14
N TYR A 69 -15.09 20.78 18.19
CA TYR A 69 -15.04 20.43 16.77
C TYR A 69 -13.93 19.44 16.45
N TRP A 70 -12.92 19.36 17.31
CA TRP A 70 -11.77 18.47 17.20
C TRP A 70 -12.12 16.99 16.98
N GLU A 71 -13.11 16.46 17.69
CA GLU A 71 -13.59 15.06 17.53
C GLU A 71 -14.11 14.79 16.11
N TYR A 72 -14.87 15.73 15.57
CA TYR A 72 -15.43 15.64 14.22
C TYR A 72 -14.34 15.76 13.14
N LEU A 73 -13.31 16.57 13.37
CA LEU A 73 -12.18 16.71 12.46
C LEU A 73 -11.31 15.45 12.40
N ILE A 74 -11.10 14.78 13.52
CA ILE A 74 -10.37 13.50 13.55
C ILE A 74 -11.19 12.39 12.89
N THR A 75 -12.49 12.31 13.22
CA THR A 75 -13.39 11.30 12.65
C THR A 75 -13.53 11.46 11.13
N SER A 76 -13.66 12.70 10.63
CA SER A 76 -13.72 12.97 9.20
C SER A 76 -12.42 12.61 8.47
N GLY A 77 -11.26 12.87 9.08
CA GLY A 77 -9.95 12.44 8.57
C GLY A 77 -9.85 10.93 8.40
N PHE A 78 -10.31 10.16 9.39
CA PHE A 78 -10.40 8.71 9.31
C PHE A 78 -11.28 8.24 8.14
N ILE A 79 -12.47 8.84 7.98
CA ILE A 79 -13.41 8.49 6.90
C ILE A 79 -12.77 8.75 5.54
N VAL A 80 -12.17 9.92 5.34
CA VAL A 80 -11.52 10.29 4.06
C VAL A 80 -10.39 9.31 3.70
N LEU A 81 -9.54 8.96 4.67
CA LEU A 81 -8.44 8.02 4.45
C LEU A 81 -8.94 6.60 4.18
N SER A 82 -10.02 6.18 4.85
CA SER A 82 -10.65 4.89 4.61
C SER A 82 -11.25 4.81 3.20
N ILE A 83 -11.92 5.87 2.74
CA ILE A 83 -12.41 5.96 1.36
C ILE A 83 -11.26 5.89 0.36
N CYS A 84 -10.17 6.64 0.61
CA CYS A 84 -8.97 6.61 -0.22
C CYS A 84 -8.39 5.18 -0.32
N TRP A 85 -8.33 4.46 0.81
CA TRP A 85 -7.88 3.07 0.83
C TRP A 85 -8.77 2.14 -0.02
N VAL A 86 -10.10 2.28 0.08
CA VAL A 86 -11.05 1.51 -0.73
C VAL A 86 -10.88 1.81 -2.22
N ILE A 87 -10.74 3.09 -2.60
CA ILE A 87 -10.50 3.50 -3.99
C ILE A 87 -9.22 2.86 -4.53
N LEU A 88 -8.12 2.89 -3.77
CA LEU A 88 -6.86 2.23 -4.16
C LEU A 88 -7.05 0.71 -4.34
N GLY A 89 -7.87 0.08 -3.51
CA GLY A 89 -8.25 -1.34 -3.65
C GLY A 89 -9.02 -1.62 -4.93
N LEU A 90 -10.01 -0.78 -5.25
CA LEU A 90 -10.81 -0.90 -6.47
C LEU A 90 -9.99 -0.66 -7.74
N MET A 91 -9.11 0.35 -7.73
CA MET A 91 -8.17 0.59 -8.84
C MET A 91 -7.28 -0.63 -9.09
N ARG A 92 -6.79 -1.27 -8.03
CA ARG A 92 -6.00 -2.51 -8.15
C ARG A 92 -6.81 -3.65 -8.75
N SER A 93 -8.04 -3.87 -8.27
CA SER A 93 -8.92 -4.92 -8.79
C SER A 93 -9.16 -4.75 -10.30
N ARG A 94 -9.44 -3.51 -10.74
CA ARG A 94 -9.61 -3.18 -12.17
C ARG A 94 -8.35 -3.44 -12.98
N MET A 95 -7.16 -3.13 -12.45
CA MET A 95 -5.90 -3.42 -13.13
C MET A 95 -5.64 -4.92 -13.28
N SER A 96 -5.90 -5.71 -12.23
CA SER A 96 -5.77 -7.18 -12.28
C SER A 96 -6.73 -7.80 -13.29
N LEU A 97 -7.98 -7.33 -13.34
CA LEU A 97 -8.96 -7.80 -14.33
C LEU A 97 -8.50 -7.51 -15.76
N ARG A 98 -7.98 -6.31 -16.04
CA ARG A 98 -7.43 -5.97 -17.36
C ARG A 98 -6.25 -6.85 -17.76
N TYR A 99 -5.36 -7.15 -16.81
CA TYR A 99 -4.19 -8.01 -17.06
C TYR A 99 -4.60 -9.44 -17.42
N HIS A 100 -5.51 -10.05 -16.65
CA HIS A 100 -5.95 -11.44 -16.89
C HIS A 100 -6.92 -11.59 -18.08
N ASN A 101 -7.54 -10.50 -18.54
CA ASN A 101 -8.36 -10.51 -19.75
C ASN A 101 -7.51 -10.71 -21.03
N ASN A 102 -6.20 -10.42 -20.98
CA ASN A 102 -5.30 -10.63 -22.10
C ASN A 102 -4.92 -12.13 -22.22
N LYS A 103 -5.28 -12.79 -23.33
CA LYS A 103 -5.05 -14.22 -23.55
C LYS A 103 -3.59 -14.64 -23.39
N LEU A 104 -2.64 -13.76 -23.75
CA LEU A 104 -1.20 -14.03 -23.69
C LEU A 104 -0.62 -13.97 -22.27
N GLN A 105 -1.28 -13.26 -21.36
CA GLN A 105 -0.76 -12.96 -20.01
C GLN A 105 -1.56 -13.68 -18.91
N ARG A 106 -2.59 -14.45 -19.28
CA ARG A 106 -3.50 -15.11 -18.33
C ARG A 106 -2.80 -15.98 -17.30
N TYR A 107 -1.75 -16.69 -17.70
CA TYR A 107 -0.97 -17.59 -16.83
C TYR A 107 0.36 -16.98 -16.37
N GLN A 108 0.67 -15.74 -16.78
CA GLN A 108 1.86 -15.06 -16.32
C GLN A 108 1.58 -14.40 -14.98
N PRO A 109 2.52 -14.44 -14.03
CA PRO A 109 2.34 -13.77 -12.76
C PRO A 109 2.48 -12.24 -12.94
N THR A 110 1.60 -11.47 -12.30
CA THR A 110 1.65 -9.99 -12.26
C THR A 110 2.75 -9.44 -11.36
N PHE A 111 3.89 -10.13 -11.20
CA PHE A 111 5.01 -9.69 -10.34
C PHE A 111 5.74 -8.48 -10.94
N SER A 112 5.04 -7.36 -11.04
CA SER A 112 5.53 -6.05 -11.43
C SER A 112 5.96 -5.28 -10.18
N PRO A 113 7.14 -4.65 -10.18
CA PRO A 113 7.58 -3.81 -9.08
C PRO A 113 6.59 -2.67 -8.77
N GLN A 114 5.86 -2.19 -9.78
CA GLN A 114 4.83 -1.15 -9.61
C GLN A 114 3.64 -1.66 -8.79
N GLU A 115 3.22 -2.91 -8.97
CA GLU A 115 2.15 -3.50 -8.16
C GLU A 115 2.61 -3.67 -6.69
N GLY A 116 3.89 -4.01 -6.49
CA GLY A 116 4.53 -4.07 -5.18
C GLY A 116 4.49 -2.73 -4.45
N LEU A 117 4.86 -1.64 -5.14
CA LEU A 117 4.80 -0.27 -4.59
C LEU A 117 3.36 0.14 -4.27
N ASN A 118 2.39 -0.12 -5.15
CA ASN A 118 0.99 0.19 -4.89
C ASN A 118 0.44 -0.58 -3.67
N ARG A 119 0.88 -1.83 -3.46
CA ARG A 119 0.55 -2.59 -2.24
C ARG A 119 1.19 -1.98 -0.99
N ARG A 120 2.41 -1.45 -1.09
CA ARG A 120 3.09 -0.77 0.02
C ARG A 120 2.37 0.54 0.40
N ILE A 121 2.03 1.38 -0.58
CA ILE A 121 1.28 2.63 -0.36
C ILE A 121 -0.07 2.34 0.30
N SER A 122 -0.82 1.38 -0.21
CA SER A 122 -2.12 0.98 0.36
C SER A 122 -2.00 0.51 1.82
N LYS A 123 -0.91 -0.17 2.21
CA LYS A 123 -0.66 -0.51 3.62
C LYS A 123 -0.33 0.71 4.47
N ILE A 124 0.43 1.67 3.95
CA ILE A 124 0.75 2.92 4.65
C ILE A 124 -0.53 3.72 4.92
N VAL A 125 -1.39 3.88 3.91
CA VAL A 125 -2.70 4.56 4.05
C VAL A 125 -3.58 3.85 5.08
N LEU A 126 -3.63 2.51 5.06
CA LEU A 126 -4.37 1.73 6.05
C LEU A 126 -3.81 1.94 7.46
N LEU A 127 -2.49 1.95 7.63
CA LEU A 127 -1.86 2.16 8.95
C LEU A 127 -2.16 3.57 9.50
N ILE A 128 -2.11 4.61 8.67
CA ILE A 128 -2.47 5.97 9.09
C ILE A 128 -3.95 6.02 9.50
N SER A 129 -4.82 5.41 8.71
CA SER A 129 -6.26 5.32 9.03
C SER A 129 -6.50 4.58 10.35
N LEU A 130 -5.78 3.48 10.59
CA LEU A 130 -5.85 2.72 11.84
C LEU A 130 -5.45 3.57 13.05
N VAL A 131 -4.36 4.34 12.95
CA VAL A 131 -3.92 5.23 14.04
C VAL A 131 -4.98 6.29 14.34
N LEU A 132 -5.57 6.90 13.30
CA LEU A 132 -6.63 7.89 13.46
C LEU A 132 -7.91 7.29 14.06
N LEU A 133 -8.25 6.05 13.71
CA LEU A 133 -9.35 5.32 14.34
C LEU A 133 -9.12 5.11 15.84
N MET A 134 -7.92 4.67 16.22
CA MET A 134 -7.57 4.51 17.63
C MET A 134 -7.67 5.84 18.39
N CYS A 135 -7.15 6.93 17.81
CA CYS A 135 -7.33 8.27 18.38
C CYS A 135 -8.82 8.64 18.51
N SER A 136 -9.62 8.43 17.46
CA SER A 136 -11.05 8.72 17.48
C SER A 136 -11.77 7.97 18.61
N ILE A 137 -11.47 6.68 18.80
CA ILE A 137 -12.07 5.86 19.87
C ILE A 137 -11.71 6.43 21.25
N VAL A 138 -10.44 6.79 21.46
CA VAL A 138 -9.98 7.37 22.73
C VAL A 138 -10.73 8.68 23.05
N LEU A 139 -10.96 9.53 22.04
CA LEU A 139 -11.68 10.80 22.25
C LEU A 139 -13.15 10.60 22.58
N TRP A 140 -13.82 9.73 21.84
CA TRP A 140 -15.22 9.40 22.09
C TRP A 140 -15.43 8.76 23.46
N THR A 141 -14.54 7.85 23.87
CA THR A 141 -14.60 7.21 25.19
C THR A 141 -14.30 8.18 26.33
N CYS A 142 -13.32 9.08 26.16
CA CYS A 142 -13.01 10.09 27.16
C CYS A 142 -14.19 11.05 27.40
N LYS A 143 -14.89 11.46 26.32
CA LYS A 143 -16.11 12.26 26.42
C LYS A 143 -17.29 11.52 27.05
N PHE A 144 -17.41 10.21 26.87
CA PHE A 144 -18.49 9.45 27.50
C PHE A 144 -18.32 9.33 29.03
N ILE A 145 -17.07 9.42 29.51
CA ILE A 145 -16.72 9.26 30.93
C ILE A 145 -16.85 10.58 31.71
N ILE A 146 -16.74 11.73 31.04
CA ILE A 146 -16.80 13.09 31.61
C ILE A 146 -18.21 13.66 31.46
#